data_AF-A0A379FD34-F1
#
_entry.id   AF-A0A379FD34-F1
#
_cell.length_a   1.000
_cell.length_b   1.000
_cell.length_c   1.000
_cell.angle_alpha   90.00
_cell.angle_beta   90.00
_cell.angle_gamma   90.00
#
_symmetry.space_group_name_H-M   'P 1'
#
loop_
_entity.id
_entity.type
_entity.pdbx_description
1 polymer ?
#
loop_
_entity_poly.entity_id
_entity_poly.type
_entity_poly.pdbx_seq_one_letter_code
_entity_poly.pdbx_strand_id
1 'polypeptide(L)'
;MNKPIRNAEKDKSDALMNSRIGLYMFFAGIALLISKSIWGTDVSSALVGGIAGAGLVYWGINYDKVSKLNRKLDELCYRKYNKSHKDSWNDIVDDEGY
;
A
#
# COMPACT_ATOMS: atom_id res chain seq x y z
N MET A 1 10.91 -20.62 -13.50
CA MET A 1 9.51 -20.35 -13.89
C MET A 1 9.19 -18.91 -13.58
N ASN A 2 8.81 -18.12 -14.59
CA ASN A 2 8.28 -16.79 -14.38
C ASN A 2 6.86 -16.95 -13.81
N LYS A 3 6.60 -16.47 -12.59
CA LYS A 3 5.31 -16.58 -11.89
C LYS A 3 4.65 -15.21 -11.88
N PRO A 4 4.02 -14.80 -13.01
CA PRO A 4 3.56 -13.42 -13.22
C PRO A 4 2.47 -13.00 -12.23
N ILE A 5 1.59 -13.93 -11.83
CA ILE A 5 0.52 -13.62 -10.88
C ILE A 5 1.12 -13.42 -9.49
N ARG A 6 1.98 -14.34 -9.04
CA ARG A 6 2.68 -14.22 -7.75
C ARG A 6 3.54 -12.97 -7.63
N ASN A 7 4.25 -12.58 -8.69
CA ASN A 7 5.03 -11.35 -8.71
C ASN A 7 4.12 -10.11 -8.56
N ALA A 8 2.97 -10.10 -9.23
CA ALA A 8 1.99 -9.03 -9.11
C ALA A 8 1.31 -8.98 -7.72
N GLU A 9 1.08 -10.13 -7.08
CA GLU A 9 0.59 -10.21 -5.69
C GLU A 9 1.62 -9.66 -4.70
N LYS A 10 2.91 -9.98 -4.90
CA LYS A 10 4.00 -9.43 -4.09
C LYS A 10 4.07 -7.91 -4.24
N ASP A 11 4.07 -7.40 -5.46
CA ASP A 11 4.07 -5.95 -5.72
C ASP A 11 2.88 -5.24 -5.07
N LYS A 12 1.71 -5.88 -5.07
CA LYS A 12 0.49 -5.38 -4.42
C LYS A 12 0.66 -5.35 -2.90
N SER A 13 1.19 -6.43 -2.32
CA SER A 13 1.46 -6.51 -0.88
C SER A 13 2.45 -5.43 -0.43
N ASP A 14 3.52 -5.24 -1.19
CA ASP A 14 4.53 -4.21 -0.91
C ASP A 14 3.92 -2.80 -1.01
N ALA A 15 3.12 -2.53 -2.05
CA ALA A 15 2.40 -1.26 -2.19
C ALA A 15 1.42 -1.02 -1.04
N LEU A 16 0.71 -2.06 -0.57
CA LEU A 16 -0.21 -1.96 0.56
C LEU A 16 0.53 -1.69 1.88
N MET A 17 1.68 -2.34 2.09
CA MET A 17 2.52 -2.07 3.26
C MET A 17 3.07 -0.64 3.24
N ASN A 18 3.56 -0.18 2.08
CA ASN A 18 4.03 1.20 1.92
C ASN A 18 2.91 2.23 2.12
N SER A 19 1.70 1.93 1.64
CA SER A 19 0.52 2.77 1.90
C SER A 19 0.28 2.92 3.41
N ARG A 20 0.32 1.81 4.18
CA ARG A 20 0.18 1.84 5.65
C ARG A 20 1.29 2.64 6.32
N ILE A 21 2.54 2.51 5.88
CA ILE A 21 3.68 3.30 6.38
C ILE A 21 3.41 4.79 6.19
N GLY A 22 2.87 5.20 5.04
CA GLY A 22 2.44 6.58 4.80
C GLY A 22 1.44 7.09 5.83
N LEU A 23 0.42 6.29 6.16
CA LEU A 23 -0.55 6.65 7.22
C LEU A 23 0.08 6.72 8.60
N TYR A 24 0.99 5.80 8.94
CA TYR A 24 1.69 5.86 10.22
C TYR A 24 2.51 7.14 10.36
N MET A 25 3.21 7.56 9.30
CA MET A 25 3.94 8.83 9.29
C MET A 25 2.99 10.03 9.44
N PHE A 26 1.85 10.01 8.75
CA PHE A 26 0.83 11.06 8.86
C PHE A 26 0.29 11.20 10.29
N PHE A 27 -0.16 10.10 10.90
CA PHE A 27 -0.70 10.12 12.25
C PHE A 27 0.35 10.42 13.32
N ALA A 28 1.59 9.94 13.15
CA ALA A 28 2.70 10.31 14.03
C ALA A 28 2.98 11.82 13.97
N GLY A 29 2.95 12.42 12.78
CA GLY A 29 3.07 13.87 12.63
C GLY A 29 1.94 14.64 13.33
N ILE A 30 0.68 14.20 13.17
CA ILE A 30 -0.45 14.81 13.87
C ILE A 30 -0.28 14.70 15.39
N ALA A 31 0.09 13.52 15.90
CA ALA A 31 0.30 13.31 17.33
C ALA A 31 1.38 14.24 17.89
N LEU A 32 2.46 14.49 17.14
CA LEU A 32 3.51 15.44 17.54
C LEU A 32 3.02 16.90 17.56
N LEU A 33 2.17 17.31 16.61
CA LEU A 33 1.55 18.65 16.65
C LEU A 33 0.64 18.82 17.86
N ILE A 34 -0.16 17.81 18.20
CA ILE A 34 -1.00 17.80 19.40
C ILE A 34 -0.13 17.89 20.65
N SER A 35 0.92 17.05 20.73
CA SER A 35 1.85 17.06 21.86
C SER A 35 2.53 18.41 22.06
N LYS A 36 2.91 19.09 20.96
CA LYS A 36 3.42 20.46 21.02
C LYS A 36 2.39 21.42 21.59
N SER A 37 1.13 21.32 21.17
CA SER A 37 0.07 22.21 21.62
C SER A 37 -0.30 22.02 23.10
N ILE A 38 -0.22 20.80 23.62
CA ILE A 38 -0.62 20.47 25.01
C ILE A 38 0.56 20.64 25.97
N TRP A 39 1.73 20.11 25.62
CA TRP A 39 2.89 20.00 26.50
C TRP A 39 4.04 20.95 26.15
N GLY A 40 3.88 21.80 25.12
CA GLY A 40 4.88 22.83 24.79
C GLY A 40 6.20 22.28 24.26
N THR A 41 6.20 21.12 23.61
CA THR A 41 7.43 20.48 23.12
C THR A 41 8.22 21.35 22.13
N ASP A 42 9.55 21.27 22.16
CA ASP A 42 10.45 22.10 21.33
C ASP A 42 10.51 21.68 19.85
N VAL A 43 9.66 20.74 19.42
CA VAL A 43 9.66 20.22 18.06
C VAL A 43 9.18 21.30 17.08
N SER A 44 9.86 21.46 15.93
CA SER A 44 9.47 22.42 14.89
C SER A 44 8.14 22.04 14.23
N SER A 45 7.15 22.93 14.28
CA SER A 45 5.84 22.71 13.64
C SER A 45 5.94 22.55 12.12
N ALA A 46 6.86 23.29 11.48
CA ALA A 46 7.07 23.19 10.04
C ALA A 46 7.63 21.82 9.64
N LEU A 47 8.58 21.29 10.42
CA LEU A 47 9.14 19.97 10.20
C LEU A 47 8.08 18.88 10.37
N VAL A 48 7.31 18.94 11.46
CA VAL A 48 6.27 17.95 11.76
C VAL A 48 5.13 18.01 10.73
N GLY A 49 4.73 19.22 10.33
CA GLY A 49 3.78 19.41 9.23
C GLY A 49 4.31 18.84 7.91
N GLY A 50 5.60 19.01 7.63
CA GLY A 50 6.27 18.40 6.48
C GLY A 50 6.23 16.88 6.51
N ILE A 51 6.54 16.25 7.66
CA ILE A 51 6.46 14.79 7.84
C ILE A 51 5.04 14.29 7.64
N ALA A 52 4.06 14.96 8.25
CA ALA A 52 2.65 14.60 8.11
C ALA A 52 2.19 14.68 6.65
N GLY A 53 2.46 15.82 5.99
CA GLY A 53 2.13 16.03 4.58
C GLY A 53 2.79 15.02 3.66
N ALA A 54 4.08 14.75 3.84
CA ALA A 54 4.82 13.75 3.06
C ALA A 54 4.26 12.33 3.28
N GLY A 55 3.92 11.98 4.52
CA GLY A 55 3.26 10.71 4.85
C GLY A 55 1.93 10.53 4.12
N LEU A 56 1.10 11.58 4.10
CA LEU A 56 -0.20 11.57 3.41
C LEU A 56 -0.04 11.42 1.89
N VAL A 57 0.90 12.14 1.28
CA VAL A 57 1.19 12.02 -0.16
C VAL A 57 1.71 10.61 -0.49
N TYR A 58 2.64 10.10 0.32
CA TYR A 58 3.18 8.75 0.14
C TYR A 58 2.10 7.67 0.27
N TRP A 59 1.18 7.81 1.23
CA TRP A 59 0.01 6.95 1.33
C TRP A 59 -0.84 6.97 0.06
N GLY A 60 -1.18 8.17 -0.44
CA GLY A 60 -2.03 8.34 -1.62
C GLY A 60 -1.45 7.72 -2.89
N ILE A 61 -0.15 7.91 -3.12
CA ILE A 61 0.56 7.30 -4.27
C ILE A 61 0.49 5.77 -4.19
N ASN A 62 0.77 5.20 -3.02
CA ASN A 62 0.76 3.74 -2.86
C ASN A 62 -0.67 3.17 -2.88
N TYR A 63 -1.67 3.92 -2.40
CA TYR A 63 -3.07 3.52 -2.49
C TYR A 63 -3.54 3.42 -3.96
N ASP A 64 -3.21 4.41 -4.79
CA ASP A 64 -3.47 4.35 -6.24
C ASP A 64 -2.73 3.17 -6.90
N LYS A 65 -1.46 2.93 -6.50
CA LYS A 65 -0.68 1.79 -6.98
C LYS A 65 -1.35 0.45 -6.64
N VAL A 66 -1.90 0.28 -5.43
CA VAL A 66 -2.65 -0.92 -5.03
C VAL A 66 -3.87 -1.12 -5.92
N SER A 67 -4.63 -0.06 -6.19
CA SER A 67 -5.81 -0.12 -7.06
C SER A 67 -5.45 -0.58 -8.49
N LYS A 68 -4.36 -0.02 -9.05
CA LYS A 68 -3.84 -0.41 -10.37
C LYS A 68 -3.36 -1.86 -10.41
N LEU A 69 -2.68 -2.32 -9.35
CA LEU A 69 -2.20 -3.70 -9.24
C LEU A 69 -3.34 -4.70 -9.08
N ASN A 70 -4.41 -4.35 -8.35
CA ASN A 70 -5.64 -5.16 -8.30
C ASN A 70 -6.21 -5.39 -9.69
N ARG A 71 -6.40 -4.31 -10.46
CA ARG A 71 -6.93 -4.43 -11.83
C ARG A 71 -6.03 -5.28 -12.72
N LYS A 72 -4.71 -5.12 -12.59
CA LYS A 72 -3.74 -5.93 -13.35
C LYS A 72 -3.80 -7.42 -12.97
N LEU A 73 -3.98 -7.73 -11.69
CA LEU A 73 -4.14 -9.10 -11.20
C LEU A 73 -5.42 -9.74 -11.76
N ASP A 74 -6.53 -9.01 -11.73
CA ASP A 74 -7.78 -9.46 -12.32
C ASP A 74 -7.64 -9.69 -13.83
N GLU A 75 -7.02 -8.77 -14.57
CA GLU A 75 -6.77 -8.94 -16.01
C GLU A 75 -5.92 -10.18 -16.32
N LEU A 76 -4.88 -10.45 -15.51
CA LEU A 76 -4.05 -11.65 -15.66
C LEU A 76 -4.84 -12.94 -15.40
N CYS A 77 -5.66 -12.97 -14.35
CA CYS A 77 -6.46 -14.13 -13.99
C CYS A 77 -7.59 -14.37 -14.98
N TYR A 78 -8.25 -13.31 -15.46
CA TYR A 78 -9.28 -13.44 -16.50
C TYR A 78 -8.70 -13.98 -17.80
N ARG A 79 -7.52 -13.51 -18.23
CA ARG A 79 -6.89 -14.01 -19.45
C ARG A 79 -6.49 -15.49 -19.36
N LYS A 80 -6.15 -15.97 -18.17
CA LYS A 80 -5.59 -17.31 -17.97
C LYS A 80 -6.65 -18.34 -17.55
N TYR A 81 -7.53 -17.98 -16.63
CA TYR A 81 -8.50 -18.86 -15.99
C TYR A 81 -9.97 -18.46 -16.28
N ASN A 82 -10.19 -17.35 -16.99
CA ASN A 82 -11.52 -16.80 -17.27
C ASN A 82 -12.33 -16.46 -16.01
N LYS A 83 -11.64 -16.11 -14.92
CA LYS A 83 -12.20 -15.79 -13.60
C LYS A 83 -11.47 -14.60 -12.98
N SER A 84 -12.10 -13.95 -12.00
CA SER A 84 -11.46 -12.89 -11.21
C SER A 84 -10.28 -13.43 -10.38
N HIS A 85 -9.36 -12.58 -9.94
CA HIS A 85 -8.23 -13.01 -9.09
C HIS A 85 -8.73 -13.69 -7.80
N LYS A 86 -9.82 -13.18 -7.21
CA LYS A 86 -10.44 -13.73 -6.00
C LYS A 86 -10.96 -15.15 -6.20
N ASP A 87 -11.48 -15.46 -7.39
CA ASP A 87 -12.09 -16.76 -7.69
C ASP A 87 -11.09 -17.75 -8.32
N SER A 88 -9.89 -17.29 -8.65
CA SER A 88 -8.83 -18.09 -9.30
C SER A 88 -7.82 -18.69 -8.32
N TRP A 89 -8.06 -18.63 -7.01
CA TRP A 89 -7.08 -19.06 -6.00
C TRP A 89 -6.59 -20.49 -6.22
N ASN A 90 -7.50 -21.46 -6.36
CA ASN A 90 -7.14 -22.86 -6.59
C ASN A 90 -6.36 -23.04 -7.90
N ASP A 91 -6.80 -22.36 -8.97
CA ASP A 91 -6.15 -22.41 -10.27
C ASP A 91 -4.70 -21.84 -10.20
N ILE A 92 -4.47 -20.77 -9.41
CA ILE A 92 -3.14 -20.19 -9.18
C ILE A 92 -2.25 -21.15 -8.37
N VAL A 93 -2.80 -21.82 -7.35
CA VAL A 93 -2.06 -22.79 -6.53
C VAL A 93 -1.58 -23.97 -7.38
N ASP A 94 -2.44 -24.51 -8.24
CA ASP A 94 -2.11 -25.63 -9.10
C ASP A 94 -1.06 -25.26 -10.16
N ASP A 95 -1.17 -24.07 -10.78
CA ASP A 95 -0.29 -23.66 -11.88
C ASP A 95 1.03 -23.02 -11.44
N GLU A 96 0.98 -22.13 -10.44
CA GLU A 96 2.15 -21.40 -9.99
C GLU A 96 2.80 -22.04 -8.78
N GLY A 97 2.13 -22.92 -8.03
CA GLY A 97 2.70 -23.56 -6.84
C GLY A 97 2.94 -22.57 -5.71
N TYR A 98 2.20 -22.75 -4.62
CA TYR A 98 2.26 -21.97 -3.39
C TYR A 98 3.09 -22.66 -2.31
#